data_AF-A0A662FVL2-F1
#
_entry.id   AF-A0A662FVL2-F1
#
_cell.length_a   1.000
_cell.length_b   1.000
_cell.length_c   1.000
_cell.angle_alpha   90.00
_cell.angle_beta   90.00
_cell.angle_gamma   90.00
#
_symmetry.space_group_name_H-M   'P 1'
#
loop_
_entity.id
_entity.type
_entity.pdbx_description
1 polymer ?
#
loop_
_entity_poly.entity_id
_entity_poly.type
_entity_poly.pdbx_seq_one_letter_code
_entity_poly.pdbx_strand_id
1 'polypeptide(L)'
;MIPYSFSSKILLYSPNVLYLEVMSKEALDSRYTHKVLEKAEKLISEGRVYQVSKILFYIIGFHGKYFVNVEEGKFKCTCKGYKRRGLCSHIVAVLLLMSREDYKRKLDEAMKKRLELNLEYIRRGAIPR
;
A
#
# COMPACT_ATOMS: atom_id res chain seq x y z
N MET A 1 -19.72 -15.83 38.86
CA MET A 1 -19.54 -15.11 37.58
C MET A 1 -18.60 -13.93 37.80
N ILE A 2 -17.30 -14.16 37.67
CA ILE A 2 -16.22 -13.17 37.53
C ILE A 2 -15.07 -13.94 36.83
N PRO A 3 -14.06 -13.31 36.20
CA PRO A 3 -14.01 -12.54 34.94
C PRO A 3 -13.05 -13.18 33.93
N TYR A 4 -12.95 -12.64 32.70
CA TYR A 4 -11.69 -12.74 31.95
C TYR A 4 -11.18 -11.35 31.61
N SER A 5 -10.30 -10.86 32.48
CA SER A 5 -9.26 -9.88 32.14
C SER A 5 -8.24 -10.57 31.23
N PHE A 6 -7.94 -9.98 30.08
CA PHE A 6 -6.69 -10.28 29.38
C PHE A 6 -5.77 -9.05 29.49
N SER A 7 -4.96 -9.08 30.53
CA SER A 7 -3.77 -8.25 30.66
C SER A 7 -2.74 -8.76 29.64
N SER A 8 -2.22 -7.87 28.79
CA SER A 8 -1.00 -8.12 28.03
C SER A 8 -0.24 -6.81 27.89
N LYS A 9 0.59 -6.56 28.89
CA LYS A 9 1.82 -5.79 28.77
C LYS A 9 2.75 -6.49 27.75
N ILE A 10 3.51 -5.69 26.97
CA ILE A 10 4.76 -6.04 26.25
C ILE A 10 4.55 -6.69 24.86
N LEU A 11 5.00 -6.01 23.80
CA LEU A 11 6.19 -6.39 22.99
C LEU A 11 6.27 -5.54 21.71
N LEU A 12 7.50 -5.10 21.44
CA LEU A 12 7.94 -4.25 20.34
C LEU A 12 7.43 -4.74 18.97
N TYR A 13 7.00 -3.78 18.15
CA TYR A 13 6.72 -3.84 16.71
C TYR A 13 7.40 -5.01 15.99
N SER A 14 6.69 -6.14 15.85
CA SER A 14 7.05 -7.20 14.93
C SER A 14 6.19 -7.09 13.67
N PRO A 15 6.76 -6.91 12.46
CA PRO A 15 6.01 -6.79 11.22
C PRO A 15 5.14 -8.03 10.90
N ASN A 16 5.40 -9.16 11.54
CA ASN A 16 4.62 -10.40 11.37
C ASN A 16 3.22 -10.35 12.00
N VAL A 17 3.02 -9.57 13.08
CA VAL A 17 1.71 -9.51 13.75
C VAL A 17 0.71 -8.69 12.94
N LEU A 18 1.18 -7.62 12.31
CA LEU A 18 0.39 -6.81 11.38
C LEU A 18 -0.02 -7.59 10.13
N TYR A 19 0.88 -8.44 9.63
CA TYR A 19 0.60 -9.34 8.52
C TYR A 19 -0.56 -10.29 8.87
N LEU A 20 -0.55 -10.84 10.10
CA LEU A 20 -1.60 -11.74 10.58
C LEU A 20 -2.95 -11.03 10.81
N GLU A 21 -2.97 -9.80 11.35
CA GLU A 21 -4.24 -9.05 11.54
C GLU A 21 -4.89 -8.59 10.22
N VAL A 22 -4.09 -8.19 9.22
CA VAL A 22 -4.61 -7.83 7.89
C VAL A 22 -5.18 -9.06 7.17
N MET A 23 -4.61 -10.25 7.42
CA MET A 23 -5.06 -11.50 6.80
C MET A 23 -6.16 -12.23 7.59
N SER A 24 -6.39 -11.92 8.87
CA SER A 24 -7.33 -12.66 9.72
C SER A 24 -8.79 -12.21 9.63
N LYS A 25 -9.11 -11.08 8.98
CA LYS A 25 -10.48 -10.56 8.99
C LYS A 25 -11.45 -11.11 7.94
N GLU A 26 -10.98 -11.82 6.93
CA GLU A 26 -11.83 -12.65 6.06
C GLU A 26 -10.89 -13.59 5.30
N ALA A 27 -11.19 -14.89 5.29
CA ALA A 27 -10.59 -15.83 4.36
C ALA A 27 -11.03 -15.46 2.93
N LEU A 28 -10.40 -14.42 2.39
CA LEU A 28 -10.63 -13.92 1.04
C LEU A 28 -10.17 -15.00 0.05
N ASP A 29 -11.04 -15.32 -0.92
CA ASP A 29 -10.77 -16.26 -2.01
C ASP A 29 -9.33 -16.10 -2.51
N SER A 30 -8.58 -17.21 -2.55
CA SER A 30 -7.15 -17.26 -2.92
C SER A 30 -6.87 -16.54 -4.25
N ARG A 31 -7.84 -16.54 -5.18
CA ARG A 31 -7.72 -15.79 -6.44
C ARG A 31 -7.85 -14.28 -6.27
N TYR A 32 -8.67 -13.80 -5.34
CA TYR A 32 -8.79 -12.38 -5.06
C TYR A 32 -7.52 -11.83 -4.42
N THR A 33 -6.95 -12.54 -3.43
CA THR A 33 -5.72 -12.12 -2.76
C THR A 33 -4.55 -12.05 -3.75
N HIS A 34 -4.42 -13.04 -4.65
CA HIS A 34 -3.45 -13.01 -5.74
C HIS A 34 -3.61 -11.75 -6.64
N LYS A 35 -4.83 -11.46 -7.11
CA LYS A 35 -5.10 -10.27 -7.95
C LYS A 35 -4.82 -8.96 -7.23
N VAL A 36 -5.05 -8.90 -5.91
CA VAL A 36 -4.74 -7.73 -5.09
C VAL A 36 -3.23 -7.53 -5.00
N LEU A 37 -2.48 -8.60 -4.76
CA LEU A 37 -1.02 -8.56 -4.69
C LEU A 37 -0.41 -8.14 -6.04
N GLU A 38 -0.82 -8.76 -7.14
CA GLU A 38 -0.36 -8.43 -8.50
C GLU A 38 -0.59 -6.93 -8.82
N LYS A 39 -1.77 -6.41 -8.49
CA LYS A 39 -2.06 -4.98 -8.66
C LYS A 39 -1.19 -4.11 -7.76
N ALA A 40 -0.90 -4.54 -6.53
CA ALA A 40 -0.05 -3.80 -5.60
C ALA A 40 1.39 -3.71 -6.12
N GLU A 41 1.95 -4.83 -6.59
CA GLU A 41 3.29 -4.86 -7.19
C GLU A 41 3.36 -3.98 -8.43
N LYS A 42 2.32 -3.99 -9.26
CA LYS A 42 2.24 -3.13 -10.46
C LYS A 42 2.22 -1.65 -10.12
N LEU A 43 1.55 -1.25 -9.04
CA LEU A 43 1.59 0.14 -8.56
C LEU A 43 3.01 0.57 -8.18
N ILE A 44 3.77 -0.32 -7.53
CA ILE A 44 5.16 -0.07 -7.12
C ILE A 44 6.07 0.00 -8.36
N SER A 45 6.01 -1.01 -9.23
CA SER A 45 6.87 -1.12 -10.41
C SER A 45 6.65 -0.02 -11.45
N GLU A 46 5.50 0.64 -11.43
CA GLU A 46 5.19 1.77 -12.32
C GLU A 46 5.40 3.14 -11.66
N GLY A 47 5.96 3.18 -10.44
CA GLY A 47 6.27 4.42 -9.74
C GLY A 47 5.03 5.22 -9.34
N ARG A 48 3.94 4.54 -8.95
CA ARG A 48 2.61 5.16 -8.71
C ARG A 48 2.30 5.42 -7.24
N VAL A 49 3.22 5.13 -6.33
CA VAL A 49 3.06 5.33 -4.89
C VAL A 49 4.00 6.44 -4.43
N TYR A 50 3.46 7.46 -3.78
CA TYR A 50 4.20 8.63 -3.31
C TYR A 50 4.03 8.77 -1.80
N GLN A 51 5.14 8.75 -1.07
CA GLN A 51 5.10 9.05 0.35
C GLN A 51 5.02 10.57 0.55
N VAL A 52 3.89 11.05 1.09
CA VAL A 52 3.66 12.47 1.35
C VAL A 52 4.18 12.85 2.74
N SER A 53 4.06 11.93 3.70
CA SER A 53 4.62 12.07 5.05
C SER A 53 4.94 10.69 5.63
N LYS A 54 5.41 10.64 6.88
CA LYS A 54 5.64 9.36 7.59
C LYS A 54 4.39 8.48 7.68
N ILE A 55 3.20 9.06 7.64
CA ILE A 55 1.92 8.38 7.84
C ILE A 55 0.98 8.46 6.63
N LEU A 56 1.26 9.31 5.64
CA LEU A 56 0.36 9.55 4.51
C LEU A 56 1.02 9.22 3.18
N PHE A 57 0.32 8.42 2.37
CA PHE A 57 0.72 8.03 1.04
C PHE A 57 -0.34 8.45 0.01
N TYR A 58 0.12 9.04 -1.08
CA TYR A 58 -0.68 9.36 -2.24
C TYR A 58 -0.44 8.32 -3.34
N ILE A 59 -1.52 7.80 -3.92
CA ILE A 59 -1.44 6.67 -4.86
C ILE A 59 -2.21 7.00 -6.12
N ILE A 60 -1.52 6.87 -7.26
CA ILE A 60 -2.12 6.97 -8.59
C ILE A 60 -2.61 5.57 -9.00
N GLY A 61 -3.80 5.22 -8.53
CA GLY A 61 -4.46 3.96 -8.86
C GLY A 61 -4.90 3.86 -10.32
N PHE A 62 -5.26 2.65 -10.76
CA PHE A 62 -5.74 2.39 -12.13
C PHE A 62 -7.13 2.97 -12.42
N HIS A 63 -7.88 3.38 -11.37
CA HIS A 63 -9.24 3.90 -11.47
C HIS A 63 -9.40 5.28 -10.80
N GLY A 64 -8.29 5.95 -10.48
CA GLY A 64 -8.31 7.24 -9.80
C GLY A 64 -7.16 7.42 -8.83
N LYS A 65 -7.21 8.53 -8.10
CA LYS A 65 -6.20 8.93 -7.12
C LYS A 65 -6.73 8.68 -5.72
N TYR A 66 -5.89 8.12 -4.85
CA TYR A 66 -6.30 7.70 -3.51
C TYR A 66 -5.25 8.06 -2.49
N PHE A 67 -5.68 8.12 -1.23
CA PHE A 67 -4.80 8.26 -0.09
C PHE A 67 -4.84 6.98 0.73
N VAL A 68 -3.68 6.62 1.28
CA VAL A 68 -3.53 5.62 2.34
C VAL A 68 -2.93 6.32 3.55
N ASN A 69 -3.65 6.26 4.67
CA ASN A 69 -3.19 6.77 5.95
C ASN A 69 -2.81 5.60 6.87
N VAL A 70 -1.74 5.78 7.64
CA VAL A 70 -1.17 4.78 8.55
C VAL A 70 -1.13 5.39 9.96
N GLU A 71 -2.07 4.98 10.81
CA GLU A 71 -2.19 5.48 12.19
C GLU A 71 -2.18 4.29 13.14
N GLU A 72 -1.24 4.26 14.09
CA GLU A 72 -1.16 3.22 15.13
C GLU A 72 -1.17 1.78 14.56
N GLY A 73 -0.46 1.56 13.44
CA GLY A 73 -0.42 0.28 12.75
C GLY A 73 -1.69 -0.06 11.94
N LYS A 74 -2.69 0.81 11.92
CA LYS A 74 -3.91 0.62 11.11
C LYS A 74 -3.80 1.36 9.79
N PHE A 75 -4.15 0.65 8.72
CA PHE A 75 -4.17 1.20 7.37
C PHE A 75 -5.60 1.55 6.95
N LYS A 76 -5.79 2.78 6.47
CA LYS A 76 -7.06 3.24 5.88
C LYS A 76 -6.84 3.75 4.48
N CYS A 77 -7.64 3.29 3.52
CA CYS A 77 -7.58 3.75 2.14
C CYS A 77 -8.88 4.43 1.70
N THR A 78 -8.78 5.51 0.93
CA THR A 78 -9.97 6.23 0.44
C THR A 78 -10.68 5.52 -0.73
N CYS A 79 -10.10 4.46 -1.30
CA CYS A 79 -10.66 3.79 -2.47
C CYS A 79 -11.92 2.96 -2.18
N LYS A 80 -12.80 2.81 -3.18
CA LYS A 80 -14.02 1.98 -3.09
C LYS A 80 -13.72 0.51 -2.77
N GLY A 81 -12.59 -0.02 -3.23
CA GLY A 81 -12.18 -1.41 -2.97
C GLY A 81 -11.99 -1.71 -1.49
N TYR A 82 -11.34 -0.80 -0.77
CA TYR A 82 -11.15 -0.88 0.68
C TYR A 82 -12.46 -0.66 1.43
N LYS A 83 -13.22 0.39 1.09
CA LYS A 83 -14.50 0.69 1.75
C LYS A 83 -15.48 -0.49 1.75
N ARG A 84 -15.42 -1.35 0.72
CA ARG A 84 -16.29 -2.54 0.61
C ARG A 84 -15.75 -3.80 1.30
N ARG A 85 -14.44 -3.96 1.45
CA ARG A 85 -13.80 -5.25 1.79
C ARG A 85 -12.71 -5.18 2.84
N GLY A 86 -12.41 -4.00 3.38
CA GLY A 86 -11.28 -3.80 4.31
C GLY A 86 -9.88 -4.03 3.70
N LEU A 87 -9.76 -4.52 2.46
CA LEU A 87 -8.49 -4.79 1.78
C LEU A 87 -8.50 -4.33 0.32
N CYS A 88 -7.40 -3.72 -0.11
CA CYS A 88 -7.18 -3.31 -1.50
C CYS A 88 -5.69 -3.32 -1.86
N SER A 89 -5.39 -3.28 -3.16
CA SER A 89 -4.01 -3.26 -3.66
C SER A 89 -3.23 -2.03 -3.20
N HIS A 90 -3.91 -0.92 -2.88
CA HIS A 90 -3.25 0.29 -2.38
C HIS A 90 -2.66 0.08 -0.99
N ILE A 91 -3.41 -0.53 -0.05
CA ILE A 91 -2.90 -0.84 1.28
C ILE A 91 -1.80 -1.88 1.19
N VAL A 92 -1.99 -2.91 0.38
CA VAL A 92 -0.96 -3.95 0.18
C VAL A 92 0.33 -3.34 -0.37
N ALA A 93 0.25 -2.40 -1.31
CA ALA A 93 1.43 -1.72 -1.82
C ALA A 93 2.17 -0.94 -0.72
N VAL A 94 1.45 -0.16 0.10
CA VAL A 94 2.06 0.58 1.22
C VAL A 94 2.64 -0.39 2.27
N LEU A 95 1.94 -1.48 2.58
CA LEU A 95 2.43 -2.50 3.50
C LEU A 95 3.74 -3.12 3.00
N LEU A 96 3.81 -3.49 1.72
CA LEU A 96 5.05 -4.01 1.11
C LEU A 96 6.19 -2.99 1.23
N LEU A 97 5.93 -1.71 0.94
CA LEU A 97 6.94 -0.67 1.07
C LEU A 97 7.39 -0.44 2.51
N MET A 98 6.49 -0.52 3.48
CA MET A 98 6.84 -0.32 4.90
C MET A 98 7.58 -1.52 5.49
N SER A 99 7.29 -2.72 5.02
CA SER A 99 7.82 -3.96 5.58
C SER A 99 9.06 -4.49 4.85
N ARG A 100 9.33 -4.05 3.62
CA ARG A 100 10.38 -4.63 2.77
C ARG A 100 11.20 -3.58 2.01
N GLU A 101 12.51 -3.58 2.26
CA GLU A 101 13.47 -2.67 1.63
C GLU A 101 13.64 -2.88 0.12
N ASP A 102 13.48 -4.11 -0.38
CA ASP A 102 13.59 -4.37 -1.82
C ASP A 102 12.45 -3.74 -2.63
N TYR A 103 11.25 -3.64 -2.06
CA TYR A 103 10.15 -2.91 -2.69
C TYR A 103 10.36 -1.39 -2.67
N LYS A 104 11.04 -0.85 -1.64
CA LYS A 104 11.42 0.57 -1.63
C LYS A 104 12.40 0.89 -2.76
N ARG A 105 13.47 0.09 -2.90
CA ARG A 105 14.41 0.24 -4.03
C ARG A 105 13.72 0.16 -5.38
N LYS A 106 12.82 -0.82 -5.54
CA LYS A 106 12.03 -0.99 -6.77
C LYS A 106 11.15 0.23 -7.07
N LEU A 107 10.56 0.84 -6.04
CA LEU A 107 9.78 2.07 -6.20
C LEU A 107 10.66 3.24 -6.64
N ASP A 108 11.81 3.44 -6.00
CA ASP A 108 12.72 4.54 -6.29
C ASP A 108 13.22 4.50 -7.74
N GLU A 109 13.61 3.31 -8.22
CA GLU A 109 13.99 3.08 -9.62
C GLU A 109 12.83 3.39 -10.58
N ALA A 110 11.63 2.92 -10.27
CA ALA A 110 10.45 3.14 -11.09
C ALA A 110 10.04 4.62 -11.14
N MET A 111 10.13 5.33 -10.01
CA MET A 111 9.86 6.76 -9.91
C MET A 111 10.86 7.58 -10.72
N LYS A 112 12.16 7.25 -10.64
CA LYS A 112 13.20 7.90 -11.45
C LYS A 112 12.93 7.75 -12.94
N LYS A 113 12.65 6.52 -13.40
CA LYS A 113 12.29 6.24 -14.79
C LYS A 113 11.05 7.02 -15.24
N ARG A 114 10.03 7.08 -14.38
CA ARG A 114 8.80 7.84 -14.67
C ARG A 114 9.07 9.34 -14.79
N LEU A 115 9.94 9.89 -13.93
CA LEU A 115 10.33 11.29 -13.99
C LEU A 115 11.09 11.60 -15.28
N GLU A 116 12.06 10.75 -15.66
CA GLU A 116 12.83 10.89 -16.91
C GLU A 116 11.92 10.91 -18.14
N LEU A 117 10.94 9.98 -18.22
CA LEU A 117 9.96 9.95 -19.30
C LEU A 117 9.10 11.23 -19.33
N ASN A 118 8.61 11.70 -18.18
CA ASN A 118 7.82 12.93 -18.11
C ASN A 118 8.64 14.16 -18.53
N LEU A 119 9.92 14.23 -18.13
CA LEU A 119 10.82 15.29 -18.56
C LEU A 119 11.04 15.27 -20.07
N GLU A 120 11.16 14.09 -20.68
CA GLU A 120 11.28 13.96 -22.13
C GLU A 120 10.02 14.44 -22.86
N TYR A 121 8.83 14.09 -22.37
CA TYR A 121 7.57 14.62 -22.92
C TYR A 121 7.52 16.15 -22.86
N ILE A 122 7.88 16.74 -21.71
CA ILE A 122 7.92 18.19 -21.51
C ILE A 122 8.91 18.83 -22.50
N ARG A 123 10.12 18.28 -22.64
CA ARG A 123 11.16 18.79 -23.56
C ARG A 123 10.69 18.79 -25.01
N ARG A 124 9.92 17.79 -25.42
CA ARG A 124 9.37 17.67 -26.78
C ARG A 124 8.12 18.55 -26.99
N GLY A 125 7.63 19.26 -25.97
CA GLY A 125 6.35 19.96 -26.02
C GLY A 125 5.15 19.04 -26.20
N ALA A 126 5.31 17.74 -25.88
CA ALA A 126 4.26 16.75 -26.02
C ALA A 126 3.52 16.60 -24.69
N ILE A 127 2.18 16.57 -24.74
CA ILE A 127 1.36 16.21 -23.58
C ILE A 127 1.18 14.69 -23.62
N PRO A 128 1.62 13.94 -22.58
CA PRO A 128 1.36 12.51 -22.51
C PRO A 128 -0.16 12.28 -22.56
N ARG A 129 -0.64 11.49 -23.53
CA ARG A 129 -2.04 11.06 -23.62
C ARG A 129 -2.34 9.89 -22.70
#